data_AF-C4TES7-F1
#
_entry.id   AF-C4TES7-F1
#
_cell.length_a   1.000
_cell.length_b   1.000
_cell.length_c   1.000
_cell.angle_alpha   90.00
_cell.angle_beta   90.00
_cell.angle_gamma   90.00
#
_symmetry.space_group_name_H-M   'P 1'
#
loop_
_entity.id
_entity.type
_entity.pdbx_description
1 polymer ?
#
loop_
_entity_poly.entity_id
_entity_poly.type
_entity_poly.pdbx_seq_one_letter_code
_entity_poly.pdbx_strand_id
1 'polypeptide(L)'
;VVLERSAMDNFLAAMARAVPVGAADRLLAVTTVSFDIAVLEIFQPLLAGARVVLASRAEVPDPDALRAIVEREGITVMQATPSLWQPLIETRPEVFAGVRVLTGGEALPQSLAGPLAEYAAQVTNMYGPTETTVWSMTSPVDGGPVSLGAPILNTQVYVLDTALRPVPPGHSGELYIAGDGVARGYRGRPGLTAERFVANPYGPGRIYRTGDLVRREHDGSFTFLSRLDH
;
A
#
# COMPACT_ATOMS: atom_id res chain seq x y z
N VAL A 1 -10.07 -11.97 6.34
CA VAL A 1 -8.69 -12.51 6.51
C VAL A 1 -8.35 -12.54 8.00
N VAL A 2 -7.59 -13.52 8.48
CA VAL A 2 -7.13 -13.57 9.89
C VAL A 2 -5.67 -13.12 9.97
N LEU A 3 -5.46 -11.90 10.47
CA LEU A 3 -4.14 -11.31 10.68
C LEU A 3 -3.67 -11.56 12.11
N GLU A 4 -2.38 -11.81 12.26
CA GLU A 4 -1.75 -11.97 13.58
C GLU A 4 -1.17 -10.63 14.05
N ARG A 5 -1.11 -10.44 15.37
CA ARG A 5 -0.52 -9.22 15.96
C ARG A 5 0.93 -9.03 15.50
N SER A 6 1.73 -10.09 15.44
CA SER A 6 3.12 -10.05 14.96
C SER A 6 3.25 -9.51 13.54
N ALA A 7 2.33 -9.87 12.65
CA ALA A 7 2.30 -9.37 11.27
C ALA A 7 2.03 -7.86 11.25
N MET A 8 1.09 -7.40 12.10
CA MET A 8 0.80 -5.97 12.26
C MET A 8 1.98 -5.20 12.88
N ASP A 9 2.66 -5.79 13.88
CA ASP A 9 3.85 -5.20 14.50
C ASP A 9 4.98 -5.03 13.47
N ASN A 10 5.20 -6.06 12.62
CA ASN A 10 6.16 -5.99 11.51
C ASN A 10 5.79 -4.90 10.50
N PHE A 11 4.52 -4.85 10.09
CA PHE A 11 4.01 -3.84 9.17
C PHE A 11 4.23 -2.41 9.69
N LEU A 12 3.84 -2.12 10.93
CA LEU A 12 4.02 -0.78 11.52
C LEU A 12 5.50 -0.42 11.69
N ALA A 13 6.35 -1.37 12.07
CA ALA A 13 7.80 -1.16 12.12
C ALA A 13 8.40 -0.88 10.73
N ALA A 14 7.87 -1.51 9.68
CA ALA A 14 8.29 -1.25 8.32
C ALA A 14 7.83 0.12 7.81
N MET A 15 6.58 0.50 8.09
CA MET A 15 6.02 1.80 7.73
C MET A 15 6.71 2.94 8.46
N ALA A 16 7.17 2.75 9.70
CA ALA A 16 8.00 3.72 10.39
C ALA A 16 9.31 4.05 9.66
N ARG A 17 9.81 3.13 8.81
CA ARG A 17 11.00 3.36 7.97
C ARG A 17 10.64 3.90 6.59
N ALA A 18 9.61 3.35 5.96
CA ALA A 18 9.21 3.71 4.61
C ALA A 18 8.52 5.08 4.54
N VAL A 19 7.73 5.42 5.57
CA VAL A 19 7.00 6.68 5.72
C VAL A 19 7.24 7.21 7.14
N PRO A 20 8.39 7.86 7.42
CA PRO A 20 8.75 8.25 8.78
C PRO A 20 7.79 9.29 9.36
N VAL A 21 6.96 8.90 10.32
CA VAL A 21 6.06 9.81 11.05
C VAL A 21 6.70 10.17 12.39
N GLY A 22 6.65 11.44 12.79
CA GLY A 22 7.15 11.93 14.07
C GLY A 22 6.14 12.82 14.80
N ALA A 23 6.43 13.22 16.05
CA ALA A 23 5.48 13.92 16.92
C ALA A 23 4.93 15.26 16.38
N ALA A 24 5.60 15.88 15.40
CA ALA A 24 5.11 17.10 14.74
C ALA A 24 4.08 16.82 13.63
N ASP A 25 3.95 15.57 13.20
CA ASP A 25 3.08 15.18 12.10
C ASP A 25 1.60 15.15 12.49
N ARG A 26 0.77 15.35 11.47
CA ARG A 26 -0.68 15.26 11.55
C ARG A 26 -1.15 14.44 10.36
N LEU A 27 -1.66 13.25 10.63
CA LEU A 27 -2.16 12.34 9.61
C LEU A 27 -3.68 12.51 9.48
N LEU A 28 -4.15 12.79 8.26
CA LEU A 28 -5.58 12.81 7.95
C LEU A 28 -6.07 11.39 7.62
N ALA A 29 -6.89 10.84 8.50
CA ALA A 29 -7.51 9.54 8.34
C ALA A 29 -8.86 9.69 7.62
N VAL A 30 -8.96 9.09 6.45
CA VAL A 30 -10.15 9.12 5.57
C VAL A 30 -10.70 7.71 5.32
N THR A 31 -9.94 6.67 5.66
CA THR A 31 -10.30 5.30 5.34
C THR A 31 -11.23 4.69 6.39
N THR A 32 -12.26 4.00 5.92
CA THR A 32 -13.14 3.18 6.77
C THR A 32 -12.36 2.10 7.50
N VAL A 33 -12.67 1.85 8.77
CA VAL A 33 -12.08 0.76 9.58
C VAL A 33 -12.39 -0.64 9.05
N SER A 34 -13.32 -0.76 8.10
CA SER A 34 -13.59 -2.01 7.39
C SER A 34 -12.58 -2.31 6.28
N PHE A 35 -11.73 -1.34 5.92
CA PHE A 35 -10.61 -1.52 4.99
C PHE A 35 -9.31 -1.48 5.80
N ASP A 36 -8.44 -2.46 5.59
CA ASP A 36 -7.25 -2.72 6.41
C ASP A 36 -6.22 -1.59 6.38
N ILE A 37 -6.19 -0.78 5.31
CA ILE A 37 -5.28 0.37 5.21
C ILE A 37 -5.55 1.44 6.28
N ALA A 38 -6.72 1.44 6.92
CA ALA A 38 -7.00 2.27 8.10
C ALA A 38 -6.07 1.97 9.29
N VAL A 39 -5.46 0.78 9.34
CA VAL A 39 -4.45 0.41 10.37
C VAL A 39 -3.28 1.39 10.35
N LEU A 40 -2.78 1.77 9.17
CA LEU A 40 -1.70 2.76 9.05
C LEU A 40 -2.15 4.13 9.59
N GLU A 41 -3.32 4.58 9.15
CA GLU A 41 -3.85 5.91 9.48
C GLU A 41 -4.08 6.09 10.98
N ILE A 42 -4.44 5.01 11.68
CA ILE A 42 -4.75 5.06 13.11
C ILE A 42 -3.49 4.81 13.94
N PHE A 43 -2.77 3.70 13.72
CA PHE A 43 -1.77 3.24 14.68
C PHE A 43 -0.41 3.89 14.49
N GLN A 44 0.01 4.15 13.24
CA GLN A 44 1.34 4.71 12.97
C GLN A 44 1.57 6.08 13.63
N PRO A 45 0.67 7.08 13.50
CA PRO A 45 0.83 8.35 14.19
C PRO A 45 0.80 8.20 15.71
N LEU A 46 -0.06 7.34 16.27
CA LEU A 46 -0.13 7.13 17.72
C LEU A 46 1.17 6.52 18.29
N LEU A 47 1.79 5.59 17.56
CA LEU A 47 3.10 5.03 17.93
C LEU A 47 4.24 6.07 17.86
N ALA A 48 4.11 7.06 16.98
CA ALA A 48 5.09 8.13 16.77
C ALA A 48 4.88 9.36 17.66
N GLY A 49 3.82 9.40 18.47
CA GLY A 49 3.43 10.59 19.25
C GLY A 49 2.83 11.72 18.38
N ALA A 50 2.43 11.41 17.15
CA ALA A 50 1.81 12.32 16.20
C ALA A 50 0.29 12.41 16.41
N ARG A 51 -0.37 13.31 15.67
CA ARG A 51 -1.83 13.50 15.73
C ARG A 51 -2.55 12.73 14.63
N VAL A 52 -3.64 12.05 14.99
CA VAL A 52 -4.66 11.56 14.04
C VAL A 52 -5.75 12.60 13.91
N VAL A 53 -6.04 13.03 12.69
CA VAL A 53 -7.19 13.89 12.35
C VAL A 53 -8.20 13.03 11.60
N LEU A 54 -9.42 12.91 12.12
CA LEU A 54 -10.45 12.07 11.52
C LEU A 54 -11.32 12.91 10.59
N ALA A 55 -11.44 12.53 9.31
CA ALA A 55 -12.49 13.02 8.44
C ALA A 55 -13.79 12.27 8.76
N SER A 56 -14.91 12.99 8.82
CA SER A 56 -16.22 12.37 8.96
C SER A 56 -16.64 11.66 7.67
N ARG A 57 -17.58 10.72 7.79
CA ARG A 57 -18.17 10.02 6.64
C ARG A 57 -18.80 10.96 5.60
N ALA A 58 -19.25 12.15 6.01
CA ALA A 58 -19.81 13.15 5.12
C ALA A 58 -18.73 13.98 4.40
N GLU A 59 -17.57 14.17 5.04
CA GLU A 59 -16.45 14.94 4.48
C GLU A 59 -15.61 14.12 3.50
N VAL A 60 -15.43 12.81 3.72
CA VAL A 60 -14.61 11.95 2.84
C VAL A 60 -14.98 12.00 1.35
N PRO A 61 -16.27 11.94 0.94
CA PRO A 61 -16.63 12.04 -0.47
C PRO A 61 -16.61 13.47 -1.02
N ASP A 62 -16.31 14.49 -0.21
CA ASP A 62 -16.29 15.90 -0.60
C ASP A 62 -14.82 16.41 -0.70
N PRO A 63 -14.29 16.58 -1.92
CA PRO A 63 -12.93 17.06 -2.13
C PRO A 63 -12.65 18.44 -1.52
N ASP A 64 -13.64 19.34 -1.52
CA ASP A 64 -13.48 20.68 -0.96
C ASP A 64 -13.41 20.62 0.57
N ALA A 65 -14.24 19.77 1.19
CA ALA A 65 -14.18 19.53 2.62
C ALA A 65 -12.82 18.94 3.05
N LEU A 66 -12.30 17.97 2.30
CA LEU A 66 -10.98 17.38 2.57
C LEU A 66 -9.85 18.41 2.42
N ARG A 67 -9.83 19.21 1.34
CA ARG A 67 -8.87 20.32 1.20
C ARG A 67 -8.96 21.31 2.36
N ALA A 68 -10.17 21.68 2.76
CA ALA A 68 -10.38 22.58 3.90
C ALA A 68 -9.86 21.98 5.22
N ILE A 69 -9.94 20.66 5.43
CA ILE A 69 -9.31 19.98 6.58
C ILE A 69 -7.78 20.05 6.47
N VAL A 70 -7.22 19.78 5.29
CA VAL A 70 -5.76 19.83 5.06
C VAL A 70 -5.19 21.19 5.43
N GLU A 71 -5.82 22.28 4.96
CA GLU A 71 -5.41 23.64 5.27
C GLU A 71 -5.63 23.99 6.76
N ARG A 72 -6.83 23.74 7.29
CA ARG A 72 -7.22 24.15 8.65
C ARG A 72 -6.41 23.43 9.73
N GLU A 73 -6.17 22.14 9.56
CA GLU A 73 -5.48 21.32 10.56
C GLU A 73 -3.97 21.25 10.30
N GLY A 74 -3.49 21.76 9.17
CA GLY A 74 -2.08 21.70 8.76
C GLY A 74 -1.62 20.25 8.66
N ILE A 75 -2.30 19.47 7.84
CA ILE A 75 -2.03 18.04 7.61
C ILE A 75 -0.66 17.88 6.94
N THR A 76 0.10 16.86 7.37
CA THR A 76 1.45 16.58 6.85
C THR A 76 1.55 15.22 6.17
N VAL A 77 0.61 14.31 6.45
CA VAL A 77 0.53 12.98 5.84
C VAL A 77 -0.93 12.64 5.53
N MET A 78 -1.18 12.07 4.36
CA MET A 78 -2.51 11.57 4.02
C MET A 78 -2.37 10.33 3.14
N GLN A 79 -3.17 9.31 3.47
CA GLN A 79 -3.32 8.10 2.67
C GLN A 79 -4.69 8.12 1.99
N ALA A 80 -4.75 7.74 0.73
CA ALA A 80 -6.01 7.53 0.02
C ALA A 80 -5.82 6.59 -1.18
N THR A 81 -6.91 6.07 -1.75
CA THR A 81 -6.85 5.35 -3.02
C THR A 81 -6.68 6.33 -4.20
N PRO A 82 -6.15 5.89 -5.35
CA PRO A 82 -6.16 6.67 -6.59
C PRO A 82 -7.53 7.33 -6.89
N SER A 83 -8.63 6.61 -6.71
CA SER A 83 -9.98 7.13 -6.93
C SER A 83 -10.36 8.32 -6.04
N LEU A 84 -9.82 8.42 -4.81
CA LEU A 84 -10.04 9.57 -3.95
C LEU A 84 -9.03 10.70 -4.24
N TRP A 85 -7.79 10.36 -4.61
CA TRP A 85 -6.78 11.35 -4.99
C TRP A 85 -7.11 12.11 -6.27
N GLN A 86 -7.76 11.45 -7.24
CA GLN A 86 -8.09 12.03 -8.54
C GLN A 86 -8.85 13.37 -8.42
N PRO A 87 -10.04 13.45 -7.78
CA PRO A 87 -10.75 14.73 -7.63
C PRO A 87 -10.07 15.71 -6.67
N LEU A 88 -9.19 15.24 -5.77
CA LEU A 88 -8.45 16.11 -4.85
C LEU A 88 -7.39 16.94 -5.58
N ILE A 89 -6.71 16.34 -6.56
CA ILE A 89 -5.63 17.00 -7.30
C ILE A 89 -6.12 17.78 -8.53
N GLU A 90 -7.34 17.52 -9.00
CA GLU A 90 -7.95 18.25 -10.12
C GLU A 90 -8.19 19.73 -9.83
N THR A 91 -8.41 20.08 -8.56
CA THR A 91 -8.74 21.44 -8.13
C THR A 91 -7.94 21.83 -6.88
N ARG A 92 -7.29 23.00 -6.94
CA ARG A 92 -6.43 23.53 -5.89
C ARG A 92 -5.36 22.53 -5.36
N PRO A 93 -4.58 21.88 -6.26
CA PRO A 93 -3.60 20.88 -5.85
C PRO A 93 -2.47 21.44 -4.97
N GLU A 94 -2.23 22.76 -5.01
CA GLU A 94 -1.23 23.46 -4.19
C GLU A 94 -1.45 23.28 -2.68
N VAL A 95 -2.67 22.92 -2.25
CA VAL A 95 -3.00 22.58 -0.85
C VAL A 95 -2.15 21.40 -0.34
N PHE A 96 -1.67 20.54 -1.23
CA PHE A 96 -0.86 19.37 -0.87
C PHE A 96 0.65 19.60 -0.90
N ALA A 97 1.15 20.82 -1.17
CA ALA A 97 2.58 21.13 -1.28
C ALA A 97 3.43 20.72 -0.07
N GLY A 98 2.84 20.73 1.14
CA GLY A 98 3.49 20.28 2.37
C GLY A 98 3.14 18.86 2.81
N VAL A 99 2.32 18.13 2.03
CA VAL A 99 1.73 16.86 2.41
C VAL A 99 2.53 15.71 1.78
N ARG A 100 2.87 14.72 2.60
CA ARG A 100 3.36 13.42 2.12
C ARG A 100 2.17 12.54 1.79
N VAL A 101 2.01 12.27 0.50
CA VAL A 101 0.91 11.53 -0.08
C VAL A 101 1.26 10.04 -0.13
N LEU A 102 0.36 9.23 0.40
CA LEU A 102 0.40 7.79 0.29
C LEU A 102 -0.77 7.33 -0.58
N THR A 103 -0.49 6.52 -1.59
CA THR A 103 -1.50 6.04 -2.53
C THR A 103 -1.39 4.53 -2.69
N GLY A 104 -2.52 3.84 -2.75
CA GLY A 104 -2.55 2.37 -2.85
C GLY A 104 -3.96 1.80 -2.82
N GLY A 105 -4.07 0.49 -2.92
CA GLY A 105 -5.35 -0.24 -2.91
C GLY A 105 -6.02 -0.33 -4.28
N GLU A 106 -5.56 0.46 -5.25
CA GLU A 106 -5.88 0.39 -6.67
C GLU A 106 -4.57 0.62 -7.45
N ALA A 107 -4.54 0.24 -8.72
CA ALA A 107 -3.42 0.59 -9.59
C ALA A 107 -3.34 2.11 -9.74
N LEU A 108 -2.19 2.72 -9.42
CA LEU A 108 -1.95 4.15 -9.61
C LEU A 108 -1.74 4.44 -11.11
N PRO A 109 -2.64 5.16 -11.79
CA PRO A 109 -2.44 5.49 -13.20
C PRO A 109 -1.35 6.55 -13.36
N GLN A 110 -0.57 6.47 -14.44
CA GLN A 110 0.49 7.45 -14.74
C GLN A 110 -0.05 8.89 -14.83
N SER A 111 -1.28 9.05 -15.32
CA SER A 111 -1.95 10.35 -15.41
C SER A 111 -2.20 11.03 -14.07
N LEU A 112 -2.27 10.25 -12.97
CA LEU A 112 -2.40 10.76 -11.60
C LEU A 112 -1.05 10.86 -10.89
N ALA A 113 -0.13 9.93 -11.18
CA ALA A 113 1.21 9.89 -10.59
C ALA A 113 2.01 11.18 -10.83
N GLY A 114 1.96 11.71 -12.06
CA GLY A 114 2.66 12.95 -12.43
C GLY A 114 2.19 14.16 -11.60
N PRO A 115 0.89 14.52 -11.64
CA PRO A 115 0.35 15.61 -10.84
C PRO A 115 0.58 15.46 -9.34
N LEU A 116 0.43 14.24 -8.78
CA LEU A 116 0.74 14.02 -7.36
C LEU A 116 2.22 14.32 -7.06
N ALA A 117 3.14 13.85 -7.90
CA ALA A 117 4.58 14.08 -7.71
C ALA A 117 4.98 15.56 -7.90
N GLU A 118 4.22 16.31 -8.72
CA GLU A 118 4.43 17.75 -8.93
C GLU A 118 3.99 18.57 -7.72
N TYR A 119 2.84 18.25 -7.12
CA TYR A 119 2.22 19.10 -6.10
C TYR A 119 2.35 18.63 -4.67
N ALA A 120 2.67 17.36 -4.41
CA ALA A 120 2.88 16.86 -3.06
C ALA A 120 4.33 17.05 -2.60
N ALA A 121 4.56 17.08 -1.29
CA ALA A 121 5.93 17.10 -0.77
C ALA A 121 6.70 15.82 -1.13
N GLN A 122 6.02 14.67 -1.04
CA GLN A 122 6.50 13.34 -1.42
C GLN A 122 5.30 12.47 -1.77
N VAL A 123 5.48 11.52 -2.68
CA VAL A 123 4.45 10.54 -3.04
C VAL A 123 5.01 9.13 -2.90
N THR A 124 4.28 8.26 -2.23
CA THR A 124 4.61 6.83 -2.11
C THR A 124 3.46 5.99 -2.64
N ASN A 125 3.71 5.21 -3.69
CA ASN A 125 2.82 4.15 -4.14
C ASN A 125 3.01 2.92 -3.25
N MET A 126 1.92 2.35 -2.78
CA MET A 126 1.90 1.23 -1.84
C MET A 126 1.08 0.10 -2.42
N TYR A 127 1.60 -1.11 -2.28
CA TYR A 127 0.96 -2.30 -2.80
C TYR A 127 0.99 -3.41 -1.75
N GLY A 128 -0.14 -4.09 -1.60
CA GLY A 128 -0.27 -5.25 -0.73
C GLY A 128 -1.71 -5.74 -0.71
N PRO A 129 -1.95 -7.05 -0.85
CA PRO A 129 -3.24 -7.64 -0.53
C PRO A 129 -3.43 -7.76 0.97
N THR A 130 -4.68 -7.75 1.44
CA THR A 130 -5.03 -7.92 2.86
C THR A 130 -4.43 -9.19 3.47
N GLU A 131 -4.30 -10.26 2.68
CA GLU A 131 -3.67 -11.52 3.08
C GLU A 131 -2.19 -11.42 3.44
N THR A 132 -1.56 -10.28 3.21
CA THR A 132 -0.16 -10.00 3.53
C THR A 132 0.02 -8.80 4.47
N THR A 133 -1.06 -8.41 5.14
CA THR A 133 -1.11 -7.33 6.13
C THR A 133 -0.87 -5.95 5.53
N VAL A 134 -1.94 -5.36 5.02
CA VAL A 134 -2.00 -3.96 4.56
C VAL A 134 -1.12 -3.69 3.33
N TRP A 135 0.16 -3.38 3.52
CA TRP A 135 1.11 -3.12 2.43
C TRP A 135 2.31 -4.07 2.52
N SER A 136 2.71 -4.63 1.39
CA SER A 136 3.87 -5.53 1.25
C SER A 136 5.02 -4.89 0.49
N MET A 137 4.75 -3.88 -0.33
CA MET A 137 5.73 -3.20 -1.15
C MET A 137 5.45 -1.70 -1.19
N THR A 138 6.51 -0.90 -1.33
CA THR A 138 6.43 0.55 -1.45
C THR A 138 7.36 1.06 -2.54
N SER A 139 6.92 2.06 -3.30
CA SER A 139 7.72 2.77 -4.30
C SER A 139 7.59 4.28 -4.10
N PRO A 140 8.68 5.06 -4.11
CA PRO A 140 8.57 6.48 -4.36
C PRO A 140 7.96 6.71 -5.75
N VAL A 141 7.21 7.80 -5.91
CA VAL A 141 6.71 8.29 -7.20
C VAL A 141 7.37 9.63 -7.46
N ASP A 142 8.24 9.68 -8.45
CA ASP A 142 9.15 10.79 -8.76
C ASP A 142 8.93 11.37 -10.17
N GLY A 143 7.72 11.16 -10.72
CA GLY A 143 7.36 11.55 -12.09
C GLY A 143 7.76 10.53 -13.16
N GLY A 144 8.53 9.50 -12.81
CA GLY A 144 8.81 8.36 -13.67
C GLY A 144 7.64 7.37 -13.82
N PRO A 145 7.87 6.24 -14.51
CA PRO A 145 6.90 5.15 -14.59
C PRO A 145 6.50 4.62 -13.21
N VAL A 146 5.20 4.41 -12.99
CA VAL A 146 4.69 3.83 -11.73
C VAL A 146 5.20 2.41 -11.53
N SER A 147 5.81 2.15 -10.38
CA SER A 147 6.26 0.82 -9.94
C SER A 147 5.55 0.39 -8.65
N LEU A 148 5.46 -0.93 -8.41
CA LEU A 148 5.13 -1.50 -7.10
C LEU A 148 6.30 -1.40 -6.10
N GLY A 149 7.50 -1.09 -6.59
CA GLY A 149 8.67 -0.78 -5.76
C GLY A 149 9.32 -2.02 -5.15
N ALA A 150 9.76 -1.89 -3.89
CA ALA A 150 10.51 -2.93 -3.19
C ALA A 150 9.72 -3.51 -2.00
N PRO A 151 9.98 -4.76 -1.61
CA PRO A 151 9.37 -5.35 -0.41
C PRO A 151 9.70 -4.57 0.85
N ILE A 152 8.73 -4.51 1.77
CA ILE A 152 8.91 -3.95 3.10
C ILE A 152 9.69 -4.92 4.02
N LEU A 153 9.93 -4.53 5.28
CA LEU A 153 10.68 -5.36 6.23
C LEU A 153 10.09 -6.77 6.36
N ASN A 154 10.98 -7.75 6.40
CA ASN A 154 10.67 -9.17 6.57
C ASN A 154 9.67 -9.73 5.55
N THR A 155 9.56 -9.09 4.38
CA THR A 155 8.73 -9.53 3.25
C THR A 155 9.62 -9.99 2.11
N GLN A 156 9.27 -11.11 1.47
CA GLN A 156 9.90 -11.59 0.25
C GLN A 156 8.84 -11.67 -0.85
N VAL A 157 9.24 -11.33 -2.08
CA VAL A 157 8.35 -11.38 -3.24
C VAL A 157 8.98 -12.22 -4.34
N TYR A 158 8.14 -12.97 -5.03
CA TYR A 158 8.55 -13.85 -6.12
C TYR A 158 7.62 -13.65 -7.31
N VAL A 159 8.18 -13.59 -8.51
CA VAL A 159 7.40 -13.64 -9.76
C VAL A 159 7.59 -15.04 -10.32
N LEU A 160 6.51 -15.84 -10.29
CA LEU A 160 6.58 -17.27 -10.56
C LEU A 160 5.74 -17.67 -11.77
N ASP A 161 6.16 -18.73 -12.44
CA ASP A 161 5.35 -19.43 -13.44
C ASP A 161 4.35 -20.40 -12.79
N THR A 162 3.55 -21.10 -13.60
CA THR A 162 2.53 -22.06 -13.13
C THR A 162 3.11 -23.30 -12.46
N ALA A 163 4.41 -23.55 -12.60
CA ALA A 163 5.15 -24.62 -11.93
C ALA A 163 5.87 -24.13 -10.67
N LEU A 164 5.55 -22.91 -10.18
CA LEU A 164 6.17 -22.23 -9.06
C LEU A 164 7.68 -21.99 -9.24
N ARG A 165 8.18 -21.85 -10.47
CA ARG A 165 9.59 -21.51 -10.75
C ARG A 165 9.75 -20.01 -11.00
N PRO A 166 10.86 -19.37 -10.61
CA PRO A 166 11.03 -17.94 -10.83
C PRO A 166 11.15 -17.64 -12.32
N VAL A 167 10.43 -16.62 -12.79
CA VAL A 167 10.61 -16.12 -14.16
C VAL A 167 11.80 -15.15 -14.21
N PRO A 168 12.57 -15.12 -15.31
CA PRO A 168 13.65 -14.15 -15.47
C PRO A 168 13.13 -12.71 -15.50
N PRO A 169 13.95 -11.70 -15.13
CA PRO A 169 13.61 -10.30 -15.35
C PRO A 169 13.19 -10.02 -16.80
N GLY A 170 12.23 -9.11 -16.99
CA GLY A 170 11.62 -8.79 -18.28
C GLY A 170 10.47 -9.72 -18.69
N HIS A 171 10.21 -10.81 -17.96
CA HIS A 171 9.09 -11.72 -18.23
C HIS A 171 7.99 -11.56 -17.17
N SER A 172 6.74 -11.75 -17.60
CA SER A 172 5.59 -11.72 -16.70
C SER A 172 5.39 -13.06 -16.00
N GLY A 173 4.87 -13.01 -14.78
CA GLY A 173 4.45 -14.15 -13.99
C GLY A 173 3.53 -13.72 -12.86
N GLU A 174 3.03 -14.68 -12.10
CA GLU A 174 2.16 -14.40 -10.96
C GLU A 174 3.00 -13.97 -9.76
N LEU A 175 2.55 -12.94 -9.04
CA LEU A 175 3.20 -12.46 -7.83
C LEU A 175 2.85 -13.37 -6.64
N TYR A 176 3.88 -13.79 -5.91
CA TYR A 176 3.76 -14.50 -4.64
C TYR A 176 4.49 -13.72 -3.54
N ILE A 177 3.92 -13.70 -2.35
CA ILE A 177 4.44 -12.93 -1.22
C ILE A 177 4.66 -13.86 -0.02
N ALA A 178 5.83 -13.79 0.59
CA ALA A 178 6.20 -14.55 1.77
C ALA A 178 6.67 -13.62 2.89
N GLY A 179 6.84 -14.19 4.09
CA GLY A 179 7.43 -13.51 5.23
C GLY A 179 6.41 -13.16 6.32
N ASP A 180 6.78 -12.23 7.19
CA ASP A 180 6.10 -11.99 8.47
C ASP A 180 4.73 -11.32 8.32
N GLY A 181 4.46 -10.72 7.15
CA GLY A 181 3.14 -10.15 6.81
C GLY A 181 2.08 -11.18 6.44
N VAL A 182 2.45 -12.43 6.15
CA VAL A 182 1.52 -13.45 5.62
C VAL A 182 0.47 -13.83 6.68
N ALA A 183 -0.80 -13.63 6.33
CA ALA A 183 -1.94 -13.93 7.19
C ALA A 183 -2.00 -15.41 7.60
N ARG A 184 -2.65 -15.68 8.73
CA ARG A 184 -2.95 -17.06 9.16
C ARG A 184 -3.79 -17.79 8.11
N GLY A 185 -4.71 -17.08 7.47
CA GLY A 185 -5.56 -17.59 6.39
C GLY A 185 -6.98 -17.01 6.43
N TYR A 186 -7.92 -17.76 5.86
CA TYR A 186 -9.33 -17.38 5.83
C TYR A 186 -10.12 -18.08 6.95
N ARG A 187 -10.80 -17.29 7.78
CA ARG A 187 -11.56 -17.80 8.93
C ARG A 187 -12.64 -18.78 8.48
N GLY A 188 -12.62 -20.00 9.02
CA GLY A 188 -13.60 -21.04 8.71
C GLY A 188 -13.54 -21.56 7.27
N ARG A 189 -12.44 -21.32 6.53
CA ARG A 189 -12.29 -21.70 5.12
C ARG A 189 -10.93 -22.39 4.87
N PRO A 190 -10.71 -23.60 5.43
CA PRO A 190 -9.42 -24.29 5.33
C PRO A 190 -9.05 -24.66 3.89
N GLY A 191 -10.02 -25.08 3.05
CA GLY A 191 -9.75 -25.42 1.64
C GLY A 191 -9.19 -24.23 0.84
N LEU A 192 -9.89 -23.08 0.90
CA LEU A 192 -9.43 -21.85 0.26
C LEU A 192 -8.11 -21.34 0.86
N THR A 193 -7.90 -21.55 2.16
CA THR A 193 -6.63 -21.22 2.82
C THR A 193 -5.49 -22.07 2.24
N ALA A 194 -5.67 -23.39 2.10
CA ALA A 194 -4.66 -24.27 1.53
C ALA A 194 -4.39 -23.98 0.04
N GLU A 195 -5.40 -23.52 -0.71
CA GLU A 195 -5.26 -23.12 -2.11
C GLU A 195 -4.42 -21.85 -2.29
N ARG A 196 -4.63 -20.85 -1.43
CA ARG A 196 -3.99 -19.53 -1.58
C ARG A 196 -2.71 -19.35 -0.74
N PHE A 197 -2.56 -20.07 0.37
CA PHE A 197 -1.40 -20.00 1.26
C PHE A 197 -0.62 -21.32 1.18
N VAL A 198 0.19 -21.45 0.13
CA VAL A 198 0.90 -22.69 -0.22
C VAL A 198 2.27 -22.77 0.47
N ALA A 199 2.88 -23.95 0.48
CA ALA A 199 4.23 -24.13 1.02
C ALA A 199 5.24 -23.27 0.25
N ASN A 200 6.18 -22.66 0.96
CA ASN A 200 7.26 -21.89 0.34
C ASN A 200 8.38 -22.83 -0.18
N PRO A 201 8.63 -22.95 -1.49
CA PRO A 201 9.70 -23.81 -2.00
C PRO A 201 11.09 -23.16 -1.86
N TYR A 202 11.17 -21.88 -1.49
CA TYR A 202 12.41 -21.09 -1.43
C TYR A 202 12.89 -20.84 0.00
N GLY A 203 12.20 -21.34 1.01
CA GLY A 203 12.50 -21.07 2.41
C GLY A 203 11.46 -21.63 3.35
N PRO A 204 11.55 -21.31 4.65
CA PRO A 204 10.57 -21.74 5.63
C PRO A 204 9.22 -21.02 5.41
N GLY A 205 8.16 -21.62 5.96
CA GLY A 205 6.84 -21.01 6.03
C GLY A 205 5.98 -21.19 4.77
N ARG A 206 5.08 -20.23 4.55
CA ARG A 206 4.10 -20.23 3.46
C ARG A 206 4.30 -19.01 2.58
N ILE A 207 3.92 -19.14 1.31
CA ILE A 207 3.77 -18.02 0.38
C ILE A 207 2.29 -17.82 0.08
N TYR A 208 1.85 -16.57 -0.01
CA TYR A 208 0.53 -16.18 -0.46
C TYR A 208 0.53 -15.98 -1.98
N ARG A 209 -0.42 -16.64 -2.65
CA ARG A 209 -0.69 -16.54 -4.08
C ARG A 209 -1.65 -15.39 -4.36
N THR A 210 -1.13 -14.29 -4.89
CA THR A 210 -1.88 -13.02 -4.99
C THR A 210 -2.96 -13.04 -6.08
N GLY A 211 -2.77 -13.80 -7.16
CA GLY A 211 -3.55 -13.66 -8.39
C GLY A 211 -3.18 -12.45 -9.25
N ASP A 212 -2.15 -11.70 -8.89
CA ASP A 212 -1.68 -10.54 -9.66
C ASP A 212 -0.63 -10.97 -10.67
N LEU A 213 -0.81 -10.61 -11.94
CA LEU A 213 0.19 -10.74 -12.98
C LEU A 213 1.09 -9.51 -12.95
N VAL A 214 2.38 -9.76 -12.76
CA VAL A 214 3.40 -8.72 -12.66
C VAL A 214 4.60 -9.06 -13.54
N ARG A 215 5.43 -8.06 -13.81
CA ARG A 215 6.76 -8.25 -14.40
C ARG A 215 7.80 -7.61 -13.49
N ARG A 216 8.85 -8.37 -13.17
CA ARG A 216 10.05 -7.80 -12.57
C ARG A 216 10.95 -7.28 -13.68
N GLU A 217 11.23 -6.00 -13.69
CA GLU A 217 12.06 -5.36 -14.70
C GLU A 217 13.55 -5.63 -14.44
N HIS A 218 14.41 -5.32 -15.42
CA HIS A 218 15.86 -5.56 -15.32
C HIS A 218 16.55 -4.72 -14.24
N ASP A 219 15.99 -3.54 -13.92
CA ASP A 219 16.44 -2.68 -12.83
C ASP A 219 15.95 -3.17 -11.45
N GLY A 220 15.17 -4.25 -11.41
CA GLY A 220 14.63 -4.85 -10.20
C GLY A 220 13.30 -4.26 -9.74
N SER A 221 12.78 -3.24 -10.42
CA SER A 221 11.44 -2.69 -10.18
C SER A 221 10.35 -3.69 -10.61
N PHE A 222 9.12 -3.47 -10.14
CA PHE A 222 7.99 -4.34 -10.43
C PHE A 222 6.87 -3.55 -11.09
N THR A 223 6.37 -4.06 -12.21
CA THR A 223 5.25 -3.48 -12.96
C THR A 223 4.02 -4.37 -12.78
N PHE A 224 2.93 -3.80 -12.28
CA PHE A 224 1.62 -4.46 -12.28
C PHE A 224 1.04 -4.47 -13.70
N LEU A 225 0.52 -5.62 -14.15
CA LEU A 225 -0.04 -5.76 -15.49
C LEU A 225 -1.56 -5.96 -15.44
N SER A 226 -2.01 -6.94 -14.65
CA SER A 226 -3.42 -7.27 -14.53
C SER A 226 -3.66 -8.23 -13.37
N ARG A 227 -4.93 -8.56 -13.14
CA ARG A 227 -5.31 -9.75 -12.38
C ARG A 227 -5.41 -10.96 -13.30
N LEU A 228 -5.21 -12.15 -12.75
CA LEU A 228 -5.39 -13.43 -13.44
C LEU A 228 -6.82 -13.97 -13.32
N ASP A 229 -7.62 -13.45 -12.40
CA ASP A 229 -9.00 -13.86 -12.13
C ASP A 229 -10.05 -12.91 -12.73
N HIS A 230 -9.65 -12.07 -13.69
CA HIS A 230 -10.53 -11.23 -14.51
C HIS A 230 -10.72 -11.79 -15.92
#